data_AF-A0A7X6PU39-F1
#
_entry.id   AF-A0A7X6PU39-F1
#
_cell.length_a   1.000
_cell.length_b   1.000
_cell.length_c   1.000
_cell.angle_alpha   90.00
_cell.angle_beta   90.00
_cell.angle_gamma   90.00
#
_symmetry.space_group_name_H-M   'P 1'
#
loop_
_entity.id
_entity.type
_entity.pdbx_description
1 polymer ?
#
loop_
_entity_poly.entity_id
_entity_poly.type
_entity_poly.pdbx_seq_one_letter_code
_entity_poly.pdbx_strand_id
1 'polypeptide(L)'
;TSAPVFGDIEVKAIVFPQISVGASKGYHYLRKQITPLFENHFSMFETIPMSVDIDSIKITLVAPETMKMYVQAIDIEGGQVQSDLPGKSKYVWTVKNQKARTPESGAINETNYCPRLAVTTFADFSQVAEAYLKRAADKEKVTDEVQKLADKITSGITGSRDQAAALYNWVTGNIRYVALSFEIGGIVPRDADAIIQTGYGDCKDKVVLLNALLTAKGIKSAPVLINSGDVYWQPDVALPLGVYNHVITYLPDFDMFIDPTAEIAPFGILPTSEYSKHALVTRGLEKGADIKMLPEPSPEISNMNTIATITINDDGTARGESIVTANGGMEYVLRNYKASIPPGQEAMAANAFLTRSGQQGEGTISGSDPRNLTEKMKVETSYTLENVMTVPGPGAFMIPAGIPNPSPAVVLSFGTNLPEMKYPSYHSGYGKVEITTLVLPEKIKIMQLPKDVSVQNKYGSYTATYKQDGQTIKVERRLSVKTPRGLCPPEGYPLMRELGQAIGREFRAQVL
;
A
#
# COMPACT_ATOMS: atom_id res chain seq x y z
N THR A 1 -7.99 2.37 8.63
CA THR A 1 -8.49 2.80 9.96
C THR A 1 -7.43 3.67 10.59
N SER A 2 -7.78 4.86 11.09
CA SER A 2 -6.83 5.72 11.82
C SER A 2 -6.59 5.11 13.20
N ALA A 3 -5.54 4.31 13.35
CA ALA A 3 -5.12 3.85 14.66
C ALA A 3 -4.76 5.08 15.52
N PRO A 4 -5.16 5.12 16.80
CA PRO A 4 -4.80 6.23 17.66
C PRO A 4 -3.27 6.25 17.83
N VAL A 5 -2.68 7.41 17.59
CA VAL A 5 -1.25 7.69 17.82
C VAL A 5 -1.14 8.45 19.13
N PHE A 6 -0.44 7.88 20.10
CA PHE A 6 -0.12 8.54 21.36
C PHE A 6 1.39 8.78 21.42
N GLY A 7 1.79 9.97 21.85
CA GLY A 7 3.20 10.30 22.00
C GLY A 7 3.38 11.49 22.93
N ASP A 8 4.63 11.77 23.28
CA ASP A 8 5.08 12.91 24.07
C ASP A 8 5.45 14.13 23.18
N ILE A 9 4.98 14.13 21.93
CA ILE A 9 5.20 15.23 21.00
C ILE A 9 4.41 16.46 21.46
N GLU A 10 5.13 17.50 21.88
CA GLU A 10 4.56 18.80 22.16
C GLU A 10 4.46 19.65 20.89
N VAL A 11 3.32 20.31 20.67
CA VAL A 11 3.09 21.21 19.55
C VAL A 11 3.18 22.66 20.02
N LYS A 12 4.16 23.42 19.52
CA LYS A 12 4.24 24.86 19.72
C LYS A 12 3.57 25.61 18.56
N ALA A 13 2.38 26.14 18.80
CA ALA A 13 1.68 26.98 17.82
C ALA A 13 2.24 28.42 17.83
N ILE A 14 2.73 28.90 16.68
CA ILE A 14 3.14 30.30 16.49
C ILE A 14 2.07 31.02 15.68
N VAL A 15 1.30 31.89 16.34
CA VAL A 15 0.20 32.63 15.74
C VAL A 15 0.68 34.03 15.33
N PHE A 16 0.32 34.46 14.11
CA PHE A 16 0.62 35.79 13.58
C PHE A 16 -0.70 36.58 13.43
N PRO A 17 -1.19 37.25 14.49
CA PRO A 17 -2.58 37.74 14.55
C PRO A 17 -2.88 38.96 13.68
N GLN A 18 -1.86 39.67 13.17
CA GLN A 18 -2.01 40.89 12.36
C GLN A 18 -1.45 40.72 10.94
N ILE A 19 -1.68 39.57 10.31
CA ILE A 19 -1.25 39.36 8.93
C ILE A 19 -2.12 40.18 7.96
N SER A 20 -1.49 40.87 7.00
CA SER A 20 -2.15 41.58 5.91
C SER A 20 -1.53 41.20 4.56
N VAL A 21 -2.22 41.54 3.46
CA VAL A 21 -1.69 41.31 2.10
C VAL A 21 -0.35 42.06 1.94
N GLY A 22 0.67 41.35 1.49
CA GLY A 22 2.04 41.87 1.33
C GLY A 22 2.92 41.77 2.58
N ALA A 23 2.39 41.34 3.73
CA ALA A 23 3.20 41.12 4.93
C ALA A 23 4.12 39.90 4.80
N SER A 24 5.33 40.01 5.36
CA SER A 24 6.26 38.89 5.50
C SER A 24 6.18 38.27 6.89
N LYS A 25 6.15 36.93 6.96
CA LYS A 25 6.25 36.19 8.22
C LYS A 25 7.68 35.70 8.40
N GLY A 26 8.28 36.01 9.56
CA GLY A 26 9.58 35.48 9.95
C GLY A 26 9.48 34.76 11.28
N TYR A 27 10.17 33.64 11.39
CA TYR A 27 10.39 32.96 12.68
C TYR A 27 11.77 32.31 12.66
N HIS A 28 12.36 32.18 13.84
CA HIS A 28 13.62 31.48 14.06
C HIS A 28 13.45 30.63 15.31
N TYR A 29 13.87 29.38 15.23
CA TYR A 29 13.84 28.45 16.34
C TYR A 29 15.12 27.62 16.39
N LEU A 30 15.41 27.09 17.57
CA LEU A 30 16.51 26.18 17.81
C LEU A 30 15.93 24.87 18.34
N ARG A 31 16.26 23.76 17.68
CA ARG A 31 15.99 22.41 18.18
C ARG A 31 17.30 21.81 18.70
N LYS A 32 17.30 21.33 19.94
CA LYS A 32 18.41 20.58 20.52
C LYS A 32 17.98 19.13 20.73
N GLN A 33 18.69 18.19 20.13
CA GLN A 33 18.51 16.77 20.40
C GLN A 33 19.54 16.35 21.46
N ILE A 34 19.06 15.99 22.66
CA ILE A 34 19.92 15.61 23.78
C ILE A 34 20.32 14.14 23.68
N THR A 35 19.35 13.27 23.38
CA THR A 35 19.59 11.83 23.20
C THR A 35 19.60 11.49 21.71
N PRO A 36 20.68 10.87 21.20
CA PRO A 36 20.74 10.50 19.79
C PRO A 36 19.79 9.34 19.45
N LEU A 37 19.22 9.38 18.26
CA LEU A 37 18.41 8.28 17.72
C LEU A 37 19.22 6.99 17.61
N PHE A 38 20.49 7.10 17.19
CA PHE A 38 21.48 6.03 17.18
C PHE A 38 22.78 6.53 17.83
N GLU A 39 23.31 5.78 18.80
CA GLU A 39 24.52 6.18 19.53
C GLU A 39 25.69 6.39 18.56
N ASN A 40 26.48 7.45 18.76
CA ASN A 40 27.64 7.80 17.93
C ASN A 40 27.37 8.09 16.45
N HIS A 41 26.12 8.04 16.00
CA HIS A 41 25.73 8.29 14.62
C HIS A 41 24.83 9.52 14.48
N PHE A 42 25.10 10.28 13.42
CA PHE A 42 24.25 11.35 12.90
C PHE A 42 23.69 10.95 11.52
N SER A 43 22.44 11.33 11.29
CA SER A 43 21.78 11.27 9.98
C SER A 43 20.79 12.42 9.84
N MET A 44 20.66 12.95 8.63
CA MET A 44 19.74 14.03 8.27
C MET A 44 19.16 13.75 6.89
N PHE A 45 17.87 13.98 6.74
CA PHE A 45 17.17 13.88 5.47
C PHE A 45 16.26 15.10 5.31
N GLU A 46 16.50 15.89 4.28
CA GLU A 46 15.75 17.11 3.97
C GLU A 46 15.18 17.03 2.56
N THR A 47 13.90 17.36 2.43
CA THR A 47 13.21 17.50 1.14
C THR A 47 12.77 18.94 0.96
N ILE A 48 12.96 19.48 -0.24
CA ILE A 48 12.51 20.82 -0.58
C ILE A 48 11.13 20.72 -1.23
N PRO A 49 10.07 21.29 -0.63
CA PRO A 49 8.71 21.15 -1.15
C PRO A 49 8.61 21.80 -2.52
N MET A 50 7.94 21.13 -3.46
CA MET A 50 7.78 21.69 -4.81
C MET A 50 6.56 22.58 -4.96
N SER A 51 5.61 22.51 -4.03
CA SER A 51 4.32 23.23 -4.12
C SER A 51 4.40 24.72 -3.76
N VAL A 52 5.58 25.26 -3.47
CA VAL A 52 5.79 26.66 -3.08
C VAL A 52 6.89 27.32 -3.92
N ASP A 53 6.73 28.61 -4.18
CA ASP A 53 7.79 29.45 -4.75
C ASP A 53 8.88 29.64 -3.70
N ILE A 54 10.14 29.44 -4.10
CA ILE A 54 11.30 29.57 -3.22
C ILE A 54 12.32 30.48 -3.88
N ASP A 55 12.51 31.66 -3.30
CA ASP A 55 13.59 32.57 -3.71
C ASP A 55 14.95 31.98 -3.35
N SER A 56 15.11 31.51 -2.10
CA SER A 56 16.33 30.90 -1.61
C SER A 56 16.11 30.04 -0.37
N ILE A 57 16.67 28.83 -0.38
CA ILE A 57 16.93 28.02 0.82
C ILE A 57 18.44 27.82 0.91
N LYS A 58 18.98 27.95 2.13
CA LYS A 58 20.38 27.63 2.45
C LYS A 58 20.41 26.64 3.61
N ILE A 59 21.00 25.47 3.36
CA ILE A 59 21.26 24.46 4.39
C ILE A 59 22.75 24.52 4.72
N THR A 60 23.09 24.64 5.99
CA THR A 60 24.48 24.63 6.47
C THR A 60 24.65 23.56 7.53
N LEU A 61 25.56 22.62 7.28
CA LEU A 61 25.94 21.57 8.23
C LEU A 61 27.36 21.84 8.72
N VAL A 62 27.55 21.79 10.04
CA VAL A 62 28.86 21.89 10.68
C VAL A 62 29.04 20.68 11.58
N ALA A 63 30.16 19.98 11.42
CA ALA A 63 30.48 18.76 12.17
C ALA A 63 31.96 18.73 12.56
N PRO A 64 32.37 17.96 13.60
CA PRO A 64 33.79 17.68 13.85
C PRO A 64 34.48 17.12 12.59
N GLU A 65 35.71 17.54 12.29
CA GLU A 65 36.47 17.00 11.14
C GLU A 65 36.73 15.48 11.24
N THR A 66 36.74 14.95 12.46
CA THR A 66 36.87 13.52 12.72
C THR A 66 35.62 12.70 12.38
N MET A 67 34.48 13.37 12.13
CA MET A 67 33.22 12.72 11.82
C MET A 67 33.00 12.70 10.31
N LYS A 68 33.30 11.56 9.69
CA LYS A 68 33.11 11.37 8.24
C LYS A 68 31.63 11.44 7.88
N MET A 69 31.31 12.30 6.91
CA MET A 69 29.95 12.47 6.37
C MET A 69 29.84 11.85 4.98
N TYR A 70 28.83 11.01 4.79
CA TYR A 70 28.38 10.50 3.51
C TYR A 70 27.17 11.33 3.08
N VAL A 71 27.24 11.90 1.88
CA VAL A 71 26.27 12.88 1.38
C VAL A 71 25.72 12.42 0.04
N GLN A 72 24.41 12.49 -0.13
CA GLN A 72 23.74 12.45 -1.42
C GLN A 72 22.84 13.68 -1.55
N ALA A 73 23.14 14.55 -2.50
CA ALA A 73 22.33 15.71 -2.85
C ALA A 73 21.77 15.50 -4.26
N ILE A 74 20.45 15.67 -4.41
CA ILE A 74 19.74 15.56 -5.70
C ILE A 74 19.03 16.88 -5.95
N ASP A 75 19.31 17.50 -7.10
CA ASP A 75 18.77 18.80 -7.52
C ASP A 75 19.00 19.95 -6.51
N ILE A 76 20.04 19.84 -5.68
CA ILE A 76 20.49 20.86 -4.74
C ILE A 76 21.97 21.16 -5.00
N GLU A 77 22.32 22.43 -5.16
CA GLU A 77 23.70 22.87 -5.42
C GLU A 77 24.49 23.02 -4.13
N GLY A 78 25.76 22.59 -4.13
CA GLY A 78 26.68 22.82 -3.02
C GLY A 78 27.38 21.54 -2.54
N GLY A 79 27.98 21.61 -1.37
CA GLY A 79 28.80 20.52 -0.82
C GLY A 79 29.70 21.00 0.31
N GLN A 80 30.81 20.28 0.52
CA GLN A 80 31.82 20.68 1.49
C GLN A 80 32.50 21.97 1.04
N VAL A 81 32.70 22.89 1.98
CA VAL A 81 33.38 24.18 1.77
C VAL A 81 34.51 24.33 2.78
N GLN A 82 35.42 25.28 2.51
CA GLN A 82 36.44 25.65 3.49
C GLN A 82 35.75 26.07 4.81
N SER A 83 36.15 25.41 5.89
CA SER A 83 35.65 25.75 7.22
C SER A 83 36.34 26.99 7.75
N ASP A 84 35.55 27.89 8.32
CA ASP A 84 35.95 29.05 9.10
C ASP A 84 36.02 28.74 10.61
N LEU A 85 35.76 27.48 11.00
CA LEU A 85 35.71 27.02 12.39
C LEU A 85 36.83 25.99 12.65
N PRO A 86 37.74 26.24 13.60
CA PRO A 86 38.83 25.30 13.91
C PRO A 86 38.33 23.90 14.29
N GLY A 87 38.89 22.86 13.65
CA GLY A 87 38.57 21.45 13.92
C GLY A 87 37.17 21.02 13.49
N LYS A 88 36.51 21.78 12.62
CA LYS A 88 35.17 21.50 12.10
C LYS A 88 35.18 21.43 10.58
N SER A 89 34.46 20.47 10.02
CA SER A 89 34.07 20.47 8.60
C SER A 89 32.77 21.25 8.43
N LYS A 90 32.66 21.98 7.32
CA LYS A 90 31.50 22.80 6.96
C LYS A 90 30.98 22.40 5.59
N TYR A 91 29.67 22.28 5.48
CA TYR A 91 28.98 21.98 4.23
C TYR A 91 27.88 23.01 4.03
N VAL A 92 27.71 23.46 2.79
CA VAL A 92 26.70 24.46 2.43
C VAL A 92 26.02 24.01 1.14
N TRP A 93 24.69 23.99 1.20
CA TRP A 93 23.83 23.71 0.05
C TRP A 93 22.81 24.83 -0.14
N THR A 94 22.45 25.09 -1.39
CA THR A 94 21.47 26.11 -1.75
C THR A 94 20.50 25.65 -2.82
N VAL A 95 19.24 26.04 -2.67
CA VAL A 95 18.22 26.03 -3.73
C VAL A 95 17.79 27.46 -3.95
N LYS A 96 17.72 27.90 -5.21
CA LYS A 96 17.34 29.27 -5.57
C LYS A 96 16.33 29.30 -6.70
N ASN A 97 15.48 30.32 -6.71
CA ASN A 97 14.55 30.62 -7.78
C ASN A 97 13.68 29.41 -8.21
N GLN A 98 13.29 28.55 -7.26
CA GLN A 98 12.36 27.46 -7.54
C GLN A 98 10.96 28.03 -7.71
N LYS A 99 10.28 27.61 -8.77
CA LYS A 99 8.85 27.89 -8.96
C LYS A 99 7.99 26.74 -8.49
N ALA A 100 6.85 27.08 -7.90
CA ALA A 100 5.86 26.15 -7.43
C ALA A 100 5.37 25.26 -8.58
N ARG A 101 5.39 23.95 -8.36
CA ARG A 101 4.86 22.92 -9.23
C ARG A 101 4.10 21.93 -8.36
N THR A 102 2.78 22.03 -8.38
CA THR A 102 1.91 21.09 -7.66
C THR A 102 1.85 19.77 -8.43
N PRO A 103 2.20 18.63 -7.81
CA PRO A 103 2.02 17.32 -8.44
C PRO A 103 0.58 17.04 -8.82
N GLU A 104 0.36 16.32 -9.91
CA GLU A 104 -0.99 15.91 -10.30
C GLU A 104 -1.59 14.91 -9.31
N SER A 105 -2.93 14.88 -9.21
CA SER A 105 -3.64 13.84 -8.48
C SER A 105 -3.26 12.46 -9.05
N GLY A 106 -2.81 11.55 -8.18
CA GLY A 106 -2.33 10.22 -8.58
C GLY A 106 -0.81 10.12 -8.77
N ALA A 107 -0.08 11.23 -8.73
CA ALA A 107 1.38 11.19 -8.64
C ALA A 107 1.82 10.59 -7.29
N ILE A 108 2.93 9.86 -7.30
CA ILE A 108 3.56 9.36 -6.06
C ILE A 108 4.15 10.51 -5.24
N ASN A 109 4.51 10.24 -3.98
CA ASN A 109 5.10 11.22 -3.07
C ASN A 109 6.19 12.09 -3.73
N GLU A 110 6.19 13.39 -3.46
CA GLU A 110 7.17 14.30 -4.04
C GLU A 110 8.61 13.98 -3.66
N THR A 111 8.85 13.30 -2.54
CA THR A 111 10.17 12.79 -2.13
C THR A 111 10.89 12.02 -3.24
N ASN A 112 10.16 11.41 -4.18
CA ASN A 112 10.74 10.67 -5.29
C ASN A 112 11.44 11.57 -6.32
N TYR A 113 11.02 12.84 -6.45
CA TYR A 113 11.41 13.73 -7.55
C TYR A 113 11.61 15.20 -7.14
N CYS A 114 11.48 15.54 -5.85
CA CYS A 114 11.82 16.87 -5.35
C CYS A 114 13.33 17.00 -5.10
N PRO A 115 13.87 18.24 -5.05
CA PRO A 115 15.21 18.47 -4.53
C PRO A 115 15.31 17.95 -3.12
N ARG A 116 16.39 17.23 -2.81
CA ARG A 116 16.56 16.55 -1.53
C ARG A 116 18.01 16.32 -1.16
N LEU A 117 18.25 16.25 0.14
CA LEU A 117 19.58 16.09 0.74
C LEU A 117 19.54 14.98 1.80
N ALA A 118 20.34 13.95 1.60
CA ALA A 118 20.62 12.90 2.57
C ALA A 118 22.05 13.05 3.08
N VAL A 119 22.23 13.10 4.39
CA VAL A 119 23.54 13.09 5.05
C VAL A 119 23.54 12.03 6.13
N THR A 120 24.60 11.25 6.22
CA THR A 120 24.74 10.19 7.23
C THR A 120 26.19 9.99 7.62
N THR A 121 26.39 9.48 8.82
CA THR A 121 27.70 9.01 9.33
C THR A 121 27.85 7.50 9.23
N PHE A 122 26.77 6.79 8.92
CA PHE A 122 26.80 5.35 8.64
C PHE A 122 27.57 5.10 7.35
N ALA A 123 28.56 4.22 7.41
CA ALA A 123 29.40 3.90 6.25
C ALA A 123 28.67 3.08 5.20
N ASP A 124 27.72 2.25 5.64
CA ASP A 124 26.95 1.33 4.82
C ASP A 124 25.65 0.92 5.56
N PHE A 125 24.79 0.20 4.84
CA PHE A 125 23.52 -0.29 5.38
C PHE A 125 23.69 -1.41 6.43
N SER A 126 24.85 -2.07 6.50
CA SER A 126 25.12 -3.04 7.56
C SER A 126 25.26 -2.37 8.92
N GLN A 127 25.92 -1.20 8.99
CA GLN A 127 25.97 -0.42 10.24
C GLN A 127 24.59 0.10 10.66
N VAL A 128 23.73 0.47 9.70
CA VAL A 128 22.33 0.85 10.00
C VAL A 128 21.58 -0.33 10.61
N ALA A 129 21.70 -1.51 10.00
CA ALA A 129 21.06 -2.73 10.49
C ALA A 129 21.56 -3.12 11.89
N GLU A 130 22.87 -3.06 12.14
CA GLU A 130 23.45 -3.32 13.46
C GLU A 130 22.92 -2.36 14.51
N ALA A 131 22.90 -1.05 14.20
CA ALA A 131 22.39 -0.03 15.11
C ALA A 131 20.90 -0.20 15.42
N TYR A 132 20.10 -0.63 14.43
CA TYR A 132 18.68 -0.97 14.63
C TYR A 132 18.52 -2.22 15.51
N LEU A 133 19.23 -3.31 15.18
CA LEU A 133 19.18 -4.56 15.95
C LEU A 133 19.63 -4.37 17.40
N LYS A 134 20.65 -3.55 17.65
CA LYS A 134 21.10 -3.22 19.01
C LYS A 134 19.97 -2.65 19.88
N ARG A 135 19.05 -1.87 19.30
CA ARG A 135 17.88 -1.33 20.00
C ARG A 135 16.78 -2.37 20.27
N ALA A 136 16.70 -3.41 19.43
CA ALA A 136 15.70 -4.47 19.56
C ALA A 136 16.20 -5.71 20.35
N ALA A 137 17.50 -5.90 20.50
CA ALA A 137 18.12 -7.15 20.98
C ALA A 137 17.59 -7.62 22.35
N ASP A 138 17.45 -6.71 23.31
CA ASP A 138 16.91 -7.05 24.63
C ASP A 138 15.39 -7.27 24.60
N LYS A 139 14.70 -6.69 23.62
CA LYS A 139 13.24 -6.67 23.50
C LYS A 139 12.67 -7.94 22.86
N GLU A 140 13.47 -8.61 22.02
CA GLU A 140 13.12 -9.85 21.31
C GLU A 140 13.62 -11.14 22.01
N LYS A 141 14.06 -11.06 23.27
CA LYS A 141 14.53 -12.22 24.03
C LYS A 141 13.42 -13.27 24.20
N VAL A 142 13.79 -14.54 24.06
CA VAL A 142 12.90 -15.67 24.38
C VAL A 142 12.86 -15.84 25.90
N THR A 143 11.84 -15.25 26.52
CA THR A 143 11.52 -15.44 27.94
C THR A 143 10.70 -16.71 28.14
N ASP A 144 10.50 -17.11 29.40
CA ASP A 144 9.59 -18.22 29.74
C ASP A 144 8.15 -17.95 29.27
N GLU A 145 7.70 -16.69 29.27
CA GLU A 145 6.38 -16.29 28.80
C GLU A 145 6.27 -16.46 27.27
N VAL A 146 7.26 -15.97 26.53
CA VAL A 146 7.36 -16.14 25.07
C VAL A 146 7.41 -17.62 24.69
N GLN A 147 8.24 -18.43 25.36
CA GLN A 147 8.37 -19.86 25.07
C GLN A 147 7.04 -20.60 25.29
N LYS A 148 6.38 -20.39 26.44
CA LYS A 148 5.09 -21.03 26.75
C LYS A 148 4.01 -20.63 25.74
N LEU A 149 3.97 -19.37 25.33
CA LEU A 149 3.02 -18.89 24.34
C LEU A 149 3.29 -19.54 22.97
N ALA A 150 4.54 -19.59 22.53
CA ALA A 150 4.92 -20.22 21.27
C ALA A 150 4.56 -21.72 21.25
N ASP A 151 4.82 -22.45 22.33
CA ASP A 151 4.46 -23.87 22.46
C ASP A 151 2.95 -24.10 22.48
N LYS A 152 2.19 -23.20 23.12
CA LYS A 152 0.73 -23.23 23.11
C LYS A 152 0.17 -23.02 21.70
N ILE A 153 0.65 -22.00 20.97
CA ILE A 153 0.16 -21.68 19.62
C ILE A 153 0.52 -22.80 18.64
N THR A 154 1.69 -23.41 18.78
CA THR A 154 2.20 -24.44 17.86
C THR A 154 1.89 -25.87 18.27
N SER A 155 1.06 -26.07 19.31
CA SER A 155 0.68 -27.39 19.79
C SER A 155 0.04 -28.23 18.70
N GLY A 156 0.59 -29.42 18.45
CA GLY A 156 0.12 -30.33 17.39
C GLY A 156 0.55 -29.94 15.96
N ILE A 157 1.30 -28.85 15.78
CA ILE A 157 1.81 -28.41 14.47
C ILE A 157 3.29 -28.79 14.36
N THR A 158 3.65 -29.62 13.37
CA THR A 158 5.02 -30.12 13.19
C THR A 158 5.82 -29.41 12.11
N GLY A 159 5.17 -28.84 11.09
CA GLY A 159 5.84 -28.15 9.98
C GLY A 159 6.30 -26.75 10.38
N SER A 160 7.57 -26.40 10.15
CA SER A 160 8.11 -25.08 10.52
C SER A 160 7.37 -23.92 9.84
N ARG A 161 6.95 -24.10 8.58
CA ARG A 161 6.15 -23.11 7.85
C ARG A 161 4.75 -22.94 8.45
N ASP A 162 4.12 -24.04 8.84
CA ASP A 162 2.78 -24.01 9.45
C ASP A 162 2.84 -23.42 10.87
N GLN A 163 3.92 -23.70 11.62
CA GLN A 163 4.20 -23.04 12.88
C GLN A 163 4.39 -21.53 12.70
N ALA A 164 5.18 -21.10 11.70
CA ALA A 164 5.35 -19.68 11.39
C ALA A 164 4.01 -19.01 11.04
N ALA A 165 3.17 -19.66 10.24
CA ALA A 165 1.83 -19.18 9.89
C ALA A 165 0.91 -19.06 11.12
N ALA A 166 0.93 -20.05 12.02
CA ALA A 166 0.14 -20.02 13.26
C ALA A 166 0.58 -18.90 14.19
N LEU A 167 1.88 -18.70 14.38
CA LEU A 167 2.44 -17.60 15.17
C LEU A 167 2.11 -16.23 14.57
N TYR A 168 2.25 -16.10 13.25
CA TYR A 168 1.85 -14.89 12.52
C TYR A 168 0.37 -14.57 12.73
N ASN A 169 -0.52 -15.53 12.48
CA ASN A 169 -1.96 -15.36 12.63
C ASN A 169 -2.36 -15.03 14.08
N TRP A 170 -1.64 -15.59 15.06
CA TRP A 170 -1.86 -15.23 16.45
C TRP A 170 -1.50 -13.77 16.72
N VAL A 171 -0.33 -13.30 16.28
CA VAL A 171 0.10 -11.90 16.48
C VAL A 171 -0.81 -10.92 15.73
N THR A 172 -1.21 -11.22 14.49
CA THR A 172 -2.10 -10.35 13.71
C THR A 172 -3.50 -10.26 14.34
N GLY A 173 -4.04 -11.38 14.84
CA GLY A 173 -5.38 -11.44 15.42
C GLY A 173 -5.50 -11.05 16.90
N ASN A 174 -4.44 -11.16 17.70
CA ASN A 174 -4.50 -10.93 19.17
C ASN A 174 -3.83 -9.64 19.63
N ILE A 175 -3.03 -8.98 18.79
CA ILE A 175 -2.31 -7.76 19.16
C ILE A 175 -2.85 -6.59 18.34
N ARG A 176 -3.64 -5.72 18.97
CA ARG A 176 -4.26 -4.57 18.29
C ARG A 176 -3.20 -3.52 17.89
N TYR A 177 -3.28 -3.01 16.66
CA TYR A 177 -2.38 -1.93 16.26
C TYR A 177 -2.67 -0.62 17.02
N VAL A 178 -1.71 -0.16 17.83
CA VAL A 178 -1.76 1.12 18.54
C VAL A 178 -0.38 1.77 18.47
N ALA A 179 -0.29 2.90 17.77
CA ALA A 179 0.95 3.65 17.61
C ALA A 179 1.31 4.38 18.92
N LEU A 180 2.37 3.93 19.58
CA LEU A 180 2.93 4.57 20.77
C LEU A 180 4.34 5.08 20.47
N SER A 181 4.49 6.39 20.44
CA SER A 181 5.73 7.09 20.10
C SER A 181 6.17 7.97 21.28
N PHE A 182 6.54 7.36 22.40
CA PHE A 182 7.14 8.05 23.55
C PHE A 182 8.67 8.00 23.47
N GLU A 183 9.36 9.09 23.81
CA GLU A 183 10.83 9.23 23.74
C GLU A 183 11.42 8.91 22.35
N ILE A 184 12.35 7.94 22.26
CA ILE A 184 12.87 7.42 20.97
C ILE A 184 11.97 6.29 20.45
N GLY A 185 10.74 6.18 20.96
CA GLY A 185 9.74 5.17 20.62
C GLY A 185 9.31 5.19 19.15
N GLY A 186 9.81 6.09 18.31
CA GLY A 186 9.74 5.92 16.86
C GLY A 186 10.58 4.75 16.33
N ILE A 187 11.53 4.22 17.11
CA ILE A 187 12.54 3.24 16.65
C ILE A 187 12.75 2.11 17.65
N VAL A 188 12.61 2.36 18.96
CA VAL A 188 12.86 1.35 20.01
C VAL A 188 11.55 0.60 20.36
N PRO A 189 11.46 -0.71 20.15
CA PRO A 189 10.29 -1.51 20.51
C PRO A 189 10.16 -1.70 22.02
N ARG A 190 8.96 -2.07 22.48
CA ARG A 190 8.72 -2.55 23.85
C ARG A 190 9.14 -4.02 24.00
N ASP A 191 9.31 -4.45 25.24
CA ASP A 191 9.61 -5.84 25.57
C ASP A 191 8.48 -6.79 25.13
N ALA A 192 8.82 -7.95 24.58
CA ALA A 192 7.85 -8.94 24.12
C ALA A 192 6.81 -9.31 25.20
N ASP A 193 7.25 -9.53 26.44
CA ASP A 193 6.37 -9.81 27.59
C ASP A 193 5.36 -8.69 27.83
N ALA A 194 5.80 -7.43 27.76
CA ALA A 194 4.91 -6.28 27.93
C ALA A 194 3.86 -6.21 26.81
N ILE A 195 4.23 -6.55 25.57
CA ILE A 195 3.31 -6.57 24.43
C ILE A 195 2.28 -7.70 24.60
N ILE A 196 2.70 -8.89 25.04
CA ILE A 196 1.81 -10.02 25.36
C ILE A 196 0.79 -9.61 26.42
N GLN A 197 1.24 -8.97 27.50
CA GLN A 197 0.39 -8.56 28.61
C GLN A 197 -0.59 -7.45 28.24
N THR A 198 -0.18 -6.48 27.41
CA THR A 198 -1.04 -5.35 27.04
C THR A 198 -1.97 -5.61 25.85
N GLY A 199 -1.65 -6.60 24.99
CA GLY A 199 -2.48 -6.96 23.84
C GLY A 199 -2.57 -5.90 22.73
N TYR A 200 -1.63 -4.95 22.70
CA TYR A 200 -1.52 -3.94 21.65
C TYR A 200 -0.06 -3.61 21.39
N GLY A 201 0.23 -3.01 20.23
CA GLY A 201 1.55 -2.49 19.85
C GLY A 201 1.55 -1.91 18.44
N ASP A 202 2.62 -1.22 18.05
CA ASP A 202 2.80 -0.70 16.70
C ASP A 202 3.72 -1.58 15.86
N CYS A 203 4.22 -1.07 14.72
CA CYS A 203 4.94 -1.90 13.75
C CYS A 203 6.15 -2.63 14.34
N LYS A 204 7.02 -1.90 15.03
CA LYS A 204 8.22 -2.47 15.68
C LYS A 204 7.86 -3.44 16.81
N ASP A 205 6.81 -3.15 17.59
CA ASP A 205 6.37 -4.02 18.67
C ASP A 205 5.87 -5.37 18.12
N LYS A 206 5.02 -5.34 17.10
CA LYS A 206 4.47 -6.56 16.50
C LYS A 206 5.57 -7.40 15.81
N VAL A 207 6.55 -6.77 15.17
CA VAL A 207 7.72 -7.45 14.60
C VAL A 207 8.60 -8.08 15.68
N VAL A 208 8.89 -7.37 16.77
CA VAL A 208 9.68 -7.91 17.88
C VAL A 208 9.01 -9.10 18.53
N LEU A 209 7.71 -9.01 18.82
CA LEU A 209 6.96 -10.13 19.39
C LEU A 209 6.94 -11.33 18.46
N LEU A 210 6.67 -11.12 17.16
CA LEU A 210 6.67 -12.20 16.19
C LEU A 210 8.05 -12.87 16.08
N ASN A 211 9.13 -12.09 16.05
CA ASN A 211 10.50 -12.62 15.99
C ASN A 211 10.88 -13.41 17.24
N ALA A 212 10.48 -12.95 18.43
CA ALA A 212 10.72 -13.68 19.67
C ALA A 212 9.99 -15.04 19.66
N LEU A 213 8.73 -15.06 19.22
CA LEU A 213 7.93 -16.28 19.09
C LEU A 213 8.51 -17.25 18.04
N LEU A 214 8.95 -16.75 16.89
CA LEU A 214 9.60 -17.57 15.84
C LEU A 214 10.92 -18.17 16.35
N THR A 215 11.73 -17.36 17.05
CA THR A 215 12.99 -17.80 17.65
C THR A 215 12.76 -18.90 18.70
N ALA A 216 11.70 -18.81 19.50
CA ALA A 216 11.32 -19.85 20.47
C ALA A 216 10.98 -21.21 19.82
N LYS A 217 10.68 -21.22 18.51
CA LYS A 217 10.45 -22.44 17.70
C LYS A 217 11.62 -22.78 16.78
N GLY A 218 12.76 -22.09 16.91
CA GLY A 218 13.93 -22.31 16.07
C GLY A 218 13.77 -21.84 14.63
N ILE A 219 12.78 -20.99 14.35
CA ILE A 219 12.52 -20.44 13.01
C ILE A 219 13.29 -19.12 12.89
N LYS A 220 14.17 -19.03 11.89
CA LYS A 220 14.95 -17.80 11.67
C LYS A 220 14.06 -16.67 11.19
N SER A 221 14.31 -15.46 11.69
CA SER A 221 13.64 -14.26 11.22
C SER A 221 14.48 -13.00 11.39
N ALA A 222 14.14 -11.96 10.63
CA ALA A 222 14.80 -10.67 10.66
C ALA A 222 13.78 -9.53 10.57
N PRO A 223 13.92 -8.46 11.37
CA PRO A 223 13.28 -7.19 11.09
C PRO A 223 13.70 -6.65 9.72
N VAL A 224 12.77 -6.00 9.03
CA VAL A 224 12.98 -5.43 7.70
C VAL A 224 12.45 -4.01 7.67
N LEU A 225 13.31 -3.01 7.41
CA LEU A 225 12.88 -1.62 7.30
C LEU A 225 12.43 -1.32 5.86
N ILE A 226 11.21 -0.79 5.72
CA ILE A 226 10.62 -0.48 4.41
C ILE A 226 9.92 0.89 4.42
N ASN A 227 9.54 1.35 3.23
CA ASN A 227 8.52 2.38 3.08
C ASN A 227 7.17 1.71 2.76
N SER A 228 6.18 1.81 3.63
CA SER A 228 4.82 1.31 3.37
C SER A 228 3.91 2.32 2.67
N GLY A 229 4.42 3.53 2.40
CA GLY A 229 3.76 4.60 1.65
C GLY A 229 4.17 4.61 0.18
N ASP A 230 4.08 5.76 -0.47
CA ASP A 230 4.38 5.96 -1.89
C ASP A 230 5.74 6.62 -2.14
N VAL A 231 6.68 6.49 -1.20
CA VAL A 231 8.10 6.77 -1.44
C VAL A 231 8.78 5.49 -1.96
N TYR A 232 9.47 5.61 -3.08
CA TYR A 232 10.21 4.54 -3.77
C TYR A 232 11.69 4.85 -3.92
N TRP A 233 12.09 6.10 -3.68
CA TRP A 233 13.48 6.51 -3.69
C TRP A 233 14.26 5.80 -2.58
N GLN A 234 15.30 5.08 -3.00
CA GLN A 234 16.31 4.48 -2.12
C GLN A 234 17.60 5.29 -2.27
N PRO A 235 18.11 5.90 -1.18
CA PRO A 235 19.37 6.64 -1.22
C PRO A 235 20.54 5.69 -1.38
N ASP A 236 21.60 6.17 -2.04
CA ASP A 236 22.88 5.46 -2.18
C ASP A 236 23.67 5.50 -0.87
N VAL A 237 23.42 6.52 -0.05
CA VAL A 237 23.99 6.66 1.30
C VAL A 237 23.11 5.95 2.33
N ALA A 238 23.74 5.38 3.35
CA ALA A 238 23.08 4.60 4.39
C ALA A 238 22.27 5.46 5.37
N LEU A 239 21.07 5.87 4.95
CA LEU A 239 20.12 6.55 5.82
C LEU A 239 19.31 5.53 6.65
N PRO A 240 19.26 5.67 7.99
CA PRO A 240 18.47 4.77 8.82
C PRO A 240 16.97 5.13 8.87
N LEU A 241 16.63 6.41 8.63
CA LEU A 241 15.28 6.97 8.76
C LEU A 241 15.01 7.96 7.63
N GLY A 242 13.74 8.31 7.45
CA GLY A 242 13.29 9.27 6.44
C GLY A 242 12.73 8.55 5.21
N VAL A 243 13.49 7.60 4.66
CA VAL A 243 13.02 6.73 3.56
C VAL A 243 12.35 5.46 4.06
N TYR A 244 12.66 5.03 5.29
CA TYR A 244 11.95 3.95 5.98
C TYR A 244 10.97 4.54 6.99
N ASN A 245 9.73 4.08 6.95
CA ASN A 245 8.64 4.50 7.85
C ASN A 245 7.88 3.31 8.47
N HIS A 246 8.25 2.09 8.12
CA HIS A 246 7.59 0.86 8.54
C HIS A 246 8.59 -0.27 8.75
N VAL A 247 8.20 -1.28 9.53
CA VAL A 247 9.01 -2.48 9.76
C VAL A 247 8.15 -3.73 9.65
N ILE A 248 8.66 -4.72 8.91
CA ILE A 248 8.03 -6.03 8.70
C ILE A 248 9.03 -7.15 9.07
N THR A 249 8.68 -8.42 8.81
CA THR A 249 9.53 -9.58 9.10
C THR A 249 9.94 -10.32 7.82
N TYR A 250 11.21 -10.71 7.72
CA TYR A 250 11.71 -11.63 6.70
C TYR A 250 12.01 -13.00 7.31
N LEU A 251 11.57 -14.07 6.62
CA LEU A 251 11.82 -15.46 6.98
C LEU A 251 12.79 -16.08 5.96
N PRO A 252 14.11 -16.14 6.25
CA PRO A 252 15.11 -16.58 5.29
C PRO A 252 14.94 -18.03 4.85
N ASP A 253 14.50 -18.93 5.73
CA ASP A 253 14.31 -20.35 5.41
C ASP A 253 13.18 -20.59 4.37
N PHE A 254 12.33 -19.58 4.13
CA PHE A 254 11.23 -19.64 3.16
C PHE A 254 11.35 -18.59 2.04
N ASP A 255 12.41 -17.77 2.06
CA ASP A 255 12.55 -16.56 1.25
C ASP A 255 11.25 -15.72 1.16
N MET A 256 10.71 -15.34 2.33
CA MET A 256 9.36 -14.75 2.41
C MET A 256 9.33 -13.55 3.34
N PHE A 257 8.61 -12.52 2.90
CA PHE A 257 8.28 -11.34 3.69
C PHE A 257 6.86 -11.45 4.24
N ILE A 258 6.68 -11.09 5.51
CA ILE A 258 5.40 -11.07 6.19
C ILE A 258 5.28 -9.80 7.02
N ASP A 259 4.09 -9.19 7.02
CA ASP A 259 3.80 -8.01 7.82
C ASP A 259 2.81 -8.36 8.95
N PRO A 260 3.26 -8.45 10.21
CA PRO A 260 2.37 -8.73 11.34
C PRO A 260 1.43 -7.56 11.67
N THR A 261 1.63 -6.40 11.05
CA THR A 261 0.82 -5.20 11.27
C THR A 261 -0.39 -5.12 10.34
N ALA A 262 -0.34 -5.82 9.21
CA ALA A 262 -1.45 -5.99 8.30
C ALA A 262 -2.46 -7.02 8.86
N GLU A 263 -3.32 -6.57 9.80
CA GLU A 263 -4.23 -7.43 10.60
C GLU A 263 -5.09 -8.42 9.79
N ILE A 264 -5.37 -8.12 8.52
CA ILE A 264 -6.20 -8.94 7.64
C ILE A 264 -5.45 -9.46 6.40
N ALA A 265 -4.12 -9.40 6.39
CA ALA A 265 -3.32 -10.03 5.34
C ALA A 265 -3.06 -11.51 5.69
N PRO A 266 -3.31 -12.46 4.76
CA PRO A 266 -2.89 -13.84 4.96
C PRO A 266 -1.37 -13.98 5.06
N PHE A 267 -0.91 -15.05 5.72
CA PHE A 267 0.52 -15.35 5.83
C PHE A 267 1.20 -15.42 4.45
N GLY A 268 2.24 -14.60 4.24
CA GLY A 268 2.97 -14.50 2.98
C GLY A 268 2.36 -13.54 1.95
N ILE A 269 1.24 -12.88 2.26
CA ILE A 269 0.65 -11.82 1.44
C ILE A 269 0.97 -10.47 2.08
N LEU A 270 1.41 -9.52 1.26
CA LEU A 270 1.68 -8.16 1.69
C LEU A 270 0.53 -7.22 1.27
N PRO A 271 0.30 -6.11 1.99
CA PRO A 271 -0.47 -4.99 1.48
C PRO A 271 0.02 -4.52 0.11
N THR A 272 -0.90 -4.02 -0.72
CA THR A 272 -0.57 -3.57 -2.08
C THR A 272 0.47 -2.45 -2.11
N SER A 273 0.59 -1.64 -1.05
CA SER A 273 1.58 -0.56 -0.96
C SER A 273 3.00 -1.02 -0.61
N GLU A 274 3.17 -2.27 -0.20
CA GLU A 274 4.48 -2.82 0.22
C GLU A 274 5.17 -3.61 -0.90
N TYR A 275 4.48 -3.93 -1.99
CA TYR A 275 5.12 -4.56 -3.13
C TYR A 275 6.13 -3.63 -3.82
N SER A 276 7.16 -4.21 -4.44
CA SER A 276 8.19 -3.48 -5.19
C SER A 276 8.97 -2.41 -4.41
N LYS A 277 9.06 -2.54 -3.08
CA LYS A 277 9.83 -1.63 -2.23
C LYS A 277 11.26 -2.10 -2.03
N HIS A 278 12.18 -1.15 -1.89
CA HIS A 278 13.48 -1.43 -1.31
C HIS A 278 13.30 -1.71 0.18
N ALA A 279 13.94 -2.77 0.64
CA ALA A 279 13.79 -3.29 1.99
C ALA A 279 15.15 -3.58 2.60
N LEU A 280 15.48 -2.88 3.69
CA LEU A 280 16.69 -3.18 4.45
C LEU A 280 16.43 -4.39 5.34
N VAL A 281 16.92 -5.55 4.92
CA VAL A 281 16.89 -6.77 5.72
C VAL A 281 18.03 -6.72 6.72
N THR A 282 17.71 -6.72 8.01
CA THR A 282 18.70 -6.44 9.06
C THR A 282 19.65 -7.59 9.37
N ARG A 283 19.28 -8.83 9.04
CA ARG A 283 20.10 -10.04 9.22
C ARG A 283 19.58 -11.20 8.38
N GLY A 284 20.38 -12.26 8.24
CA GLY A 284 19.93 -13.54 7.68
C GLY A 284 20.00 -13.65 6.15
N LEU A 285 20.57 -12.66 5.45
CA LEU A 285 21.00 -12.82 4.05
C LEU A 285 22.41 -13.42 3.99
N GLU A 286 22.85 -13.87 2.82
CA GLU A 286 24.19 -14.46 2.61
C GLU A 286 25.33 -13.55 3.09
N LYS A 287 25.17 -12.23 2.91
CA LYS A 287 26.12 -11.18 3.36
C LYS A 287 25.76 -10.57 4.72
N GLY A 288 24.80 -11.14 5.45
CA GLY A 288 24.27 -10.58 6.69
C GLY A 288 23.11 -9.63 6.44
N ALA A 289 23.36 -8.32 6.48
CA ALA A 289 22.38 -7.27 6.25
C ALA A 289 22.55 -6.65 4.86
N ASP A 290 21.47 -6.47 4.11
CA ASP A 290 21.51 -5.86 2.77
C ASP A 290 20.14 -5.33 2.35
N ILE A 291 20.12 -4.51 1.30
CA ILE A 291 18.90 -4.07 0.62
C ILE A 291 18.43 -5.19 -0.30
N LYS A 292 17.18 -5.64 -0.10
CA LYS A 292 16.47 -6.55 -0.99
C LYS A 292 15.25 -5.84 -1.56
N MET A 293 14.83 -6.24 -2.77
CA MET A 293 13.54 -5.82 -3.30
C MET A 293 12.43 -6.71 -2.74
N LEU A 294 11.36 -6.09 -2.23
CA LEU A 294 10.12 -6.81 -1.96
C LEU A 294 9.53 -7.35 -3.27
N PRO A 295 8.72 -8.43 -3.21
CA PRO A 295 8.18 -9.06 -4.40
C PRO A 295 7.54 -8.08 -5.36
N GLU A 296 7.67 -8.33 -6.67
CA GLU A 296 6.92 -7.59 -7.67
C GLU A 296 5.51 -8.18 -7.80
N PRO A 297 4.46 -7.35 -7.84
CA PRO A 297 3.11 -7.84 -8.02
C PRO A 297 2.91 -8.16 -9.51
N SER A 298 2.54 -9.40 -9.80
CA SER A 298 2.25 -9.85 -11.17
C SER A 298 0.77 -10.24 -11.34
N PRO A 299 0.23 -10.23 -12.56
CA PRO A 299 -1.15 -10.69 -12.81
C PRO A 299 -1.44 -12.11 -12.36
N GLU A 300 -0.41 -12.97 -12.30
CA GLU A 300 -0.53 -14.37 -11.91
C GLU A 300 -0.60 -14.52 -10.37
N ILE A 301 0.09 -13.67 -9.63
CA ILE A 301 0.18 -13.72 -8.16
C ILE A 301 -0.91 -12.85 -7.50
N SER A 302 -1.18 -11.68 -8.08
CA SER A 302 -2.14 -10.70 -7.57
C SER A 302 -3.29 -10.55 -8.56
N ASN A 303 -4.42 -11.19 -8.27
CA ASN A 303 -5.57 -11.18 -9.19
C ASN A 303 -6.91 -11.19 -8.48
N MET A 304 -7.93 -10.72 -9.20
CA MET A 304 -9.32 -10.75 -8.77
C MET A 304 -10.19 -11.36 -9.87
N ASN A 305 -11.04 -12.32 -9.53
CA ASN A 305 -11.92 -13.00 -10.48
C ASN A 305 -13.37 -12.80 -10.07
N THR A 306 -14.23 -12.50 -11.04
CA THR A 306 -15.67 -12.35 -10.82
C THR A 306 -16.44 -13.27 -11.75
N ILE A 307 -17.39 -14.00 -11.20
CA ILE A 307 -18.39 -14.74 -11.96
C ILE A 307 -19.74 -14.16 -11.56
N ALA A 308 -20.53 -13.73 -12.53
CA ALA A 308 -21.84 -13.14 -12.31
C ALA A 308 -22.89 -13.76 -13.23
N THR A 309 -24.11 -13.93 -12.72
CA THR A 309 -25.29 -14.26 -13.52
C THR A 309 -26.34 -13.19 -13.26
N ILE A 310 -26.92 -12.67 -14.33
CA ILE A 310 -27.94 -11.62 -14.30
C ILE A 310 -29.10 -12.09 -15.17
N THR A 311 -30.30 -12.13 -14.61
CA THR A 311 -31.53 -12.45 -15.34
C THR A 311 -32.38 -11.19 -15.39
N ILE A 312 -32.65 -10.71 -16.60
CA ILE A 312 -33.59 -9.61 -16.85
C ILE A 312 -34.99 -10.21 -17.01
N ASN A 313 -35.98 -9.62 -16.35
CA ASN A 313 -37.37 -10.04 -16.36
C ASN A 313 -38.17 -9.33 -17.47
N ASP A 314 -39.37 -9.84 -17.76
CA ASP A 314 -40.29 -9.29 -18.77
C ASP A 314 -40.67 -7.82 -18.53
N ASP A 315 -40.59 -7.34 -17.28
CA ASP A 315 -40.91 -5.97 -16.86
C ASP A 315 -39.69 -5.03 -16.83
N GLY A 316 -38.51 -5.52 -17.23
CA GLY A 316 -37.28 -4.73 -17.27
C GLY A 316 -36.55 -4.64 -15.92
N THR A 317 -37.05 -5.29 -14.86
CA THR A 317 -36.27 -5.52 -13.63
C THR A 317 -35.20 -6.60 -13.88
N ALA A 318 -34.18 -6.67 -13.03
CA ALA A 318 -33.17 -7.72 -13.12
C ALA A 318 -32.84 -8.32 -11.76
N ARG A 319 -32.66 -9.63 -11.70
CA ARG A 319 -32.05 -10.31 -10.55
C ARG A 319 -30.63 -10.69 -10.90
N GLY A 320 -29.68 -10.44 -10.01
CA GLY A 320 -28.29 -10.82 -10.22
C GLY A 320 -27.65 -11.45 -9.00
N GLU A 321 -26.71 -12.35 -9.27
CA GLU A 321 -25.85 -12.98 -8.27
C GLU A 321 -24.41 -12.95 -8.77
N SER A 322 -23.46 -12.69 -7.87
CA SER A 322 -22.03 -12.72 -8.22
C SER A 322 -21.16 -13.29 -7.12
N ILE A 323 -20.04 -13.89 -7.52
CA ILE A 323 -18.98 -14.35 -6.63
C ILE A 323 -17.68 -13.69 -7.07
N VAL A 324 -17.03 -13.00 -6.14
CA VAL A 324 -15.70 -12.42 -6.31
C VAL A 324 -14.71 -13.21 -5.47
N THR A 325 -13.62 -13.65 -6.09
CA THR A 325 -12.47 -14.27 -5.42
C THR A 325 -11.22 -13.49 -5.77
N ALA A 326 -10.20 -13.56 -4.91
CA ALA A 326 -8.95 -12.88 -5.17
C ALA A 326 -7.76 -13.64 -4.56
N ASN A 327 -6.57 -13.36 -5.08
CA ASN A 327 -5.29 -13.89 -4.60
C ASN A 327 -4.27 -12.74 -4.45
N GLY A 328 -3.25 -12.94 -3.63
CA GLY A 328 -2.15 -11.98 -3.48
C GLY A 328 -2.61 -10.64 -2.91
N GLY A 329 -2.00 -9.55 -3.35
CA GLY A 329 -2.39 -8.20 -2.93
C GLY A 329 -3.86 -7.86 -3.18
N MET A 330 -4.48 -8.42 -4.24
CA MET A 330 -5.92 -8.26 -4.48
C MET A 330 -6.79 -8.99 -3.45
N GLU A 331 -6.30 -10.06 -2.82
CA GLU A 331 -6.99 -10.71 -1.71
C GLU A 331 -7.04 -9.78 -0.49
N TYR A 332 -5.93 -9.12 -0.17
CA TYR A 332 -5.89 -8.12 0.89
C TYR A 332 -6.88 -6.98 0.63
N VAL A 333 -6.99 -6.51 -0.62
CA VAL A 333 -8.00 -5.51 -1.03
C VAL A 333 -9.43 -6.05 -0.80
N LEU A 334 -9.71 -7.28 -1.20
CA LEU A 334 -11.05 -7.89 -1.05
C LEU A 334 -11.42 -8.11 0.43
N ARG A 335 -10.46 -8.52 1.26
CA ARG A 335 -10.64 -8.63 2.71
C ARG A 335 -10.95 -7.28 3.35
N ASN A 336 -10.23 -6.21 2.96
CA ASN A 336 -10.48 -4.86 3.45
C ASN A 336 -11.88 -4.37 3.07
N TYR A 337 -12.30 -4.65 1.84
CA TYR A 337 -13.66 -4.36 1.40
C TYR A 337 -14.71 -5.06 2.28
N LYS A 338 -14.60 -6.38 2.50
CA LYS A 338 -15.57 -7.10 3.35
C LYS A 338 -15.50 -6.66 4.81
N ALA A 339 -14.30 -6.38 5.33
CA ALA A 339 -14.10 -5.91 6.71
C ALA A 339 -14.67 -4.50 6.96
N SER A 340 -14.83 -3.70 5.91
CA SER A 340 -15.45 -2.37 5.98
C SER A 340 -16.97 -2.42 6.16
N ILE A 341 -17.59 -3.59 5.95
CA ILE A 341 -19.03 -3.84 6.10
C ILE A 341 -19.27 -4.44 7.49
N PRO A 342 -19.86 -3.71 8.44
CA PRO A 342 -20.15 -4.25 9.76
C PRO A 342 -21.12 -5.44 9.69
N PRO A 343 -20.94 -6.48 10.53
CA PRO A 343 -21.91 -7.57 10.63
C PRO A 343 -23.32 -7.05 10.91
N GLY A 344 -24.30 -7.53 10.14
CA GLY A 344 -25.70 -7.10 10.21
C GLY A 344 -26.04 -5.87 9.37
N GLN A 345 -25.06 -5.23 8.72
CA GLN A 345 -25.28 -4.09 7.81
C GLN A 345 -25.11 -4.45 6.33
N GLU A 346 -25.06 -5.73 5.99
CA GLU A 346 -24.79 -6.22 4.64
C GLU A 346 -25.76 -5.66 3.60
N ALA A 347 -27.07 -5.71 3.89
CA ALA A 347 -28.10 -5.18 2.98
C ALA A 347 -28.06 -3.65 2.89
N MET A 348 -27.81 -2.96 4.01
CA MET A 348 -27.68 -1.50 4.03
C MET A 348 -26.47 -1.05 3.19
N ALA A 349 -25.33 -1.74 3.32
CA ALA A 349 -24.13 -1.47 2.53
C ALA A 349 -24.37 -1.77 1.04
N ALA A 350 -24.99 -2.91 0.71
CA ALA A 350 -25.38 -3.26 -0.65
C ALA A 350 -26.22 -2.15 -1.31
N ASN A 351 -27.28 -1.72 -0.64
CA ASN A 351 -28.18 -0.69 -1.15
C ASN A 351 -27.47 0.67 -1.29
N ALA A 352 -26.58 1.01 -0.35
CA ALA A 352 -25.76 2.21 -0.45
C ALA A 352 -24.77 2.16 -1.63
N PHE A 353 -24.18 1.00 -1.93
CA PHE A 353 -23.32 0.85 -3.09
C PHE A 353 -24.08 0.93 -4.41
N LEU A 354 -25.26 0.29 -4.51
CA LEU A 354 -26.16 0.43 -5.66
C LEU A 354 -26.50 1.91 -5.91
N THR A 355 -26.95 2.61 -4.88
CA THR A 355 -27.29 4.05 -4.94
C THR A 355 -26.11 4.89 -5.43
N ARG A 356 -24.90 4.69 -4.88
CA ARG A 356 -23.69 5.41 -5.28
C ARG A 356 -23.26 5.14 -6.72
N SER A 357 -23.61 3.97 -7.25
CA SER A 357 -23.37 3.61 -8.65
C SER A 357 -24.49 4.07 -9.61
N GLY A 358 -25.47 4.81 -9.12
CA GLY A 358 -26.61 5.29 -9.92
C GLY A 358 -27.63 4.19 -10.27
N GLN A 359 -27.61 3.07 -9.53
CA GLN A 359 -28.54 1.96 -9.71
C GLN A 359 -29.63 2.03 -8.64
N GLN A 360 -30.87 1.74 -9.04
CA GLN A 360 -32.00 1.57 -8.12
C GLN A 360 -32.22 0.07 -7.89
N GLY A 361 -32.37 -0.34 -6.64
CA GLY A 361 -32.53 -1.75 -6.30
C GLY A 361 -32.22 -2.05 -4.85
N GLU A 362 -32.25 -3.33 -4.53
CA GLU A 362 -31.91 -3.86 -3.21
C GLU A 362 -31.03 -5.11 -3.34
N GLY A 363 -30.28 -5.42 -2.30
CA GLY A 363 -29.51 -6.66 -2.28
C GLY A 363 -28.82 -6.92 -0.96
N THR A 364 -27.91 -7.88 -0.99
CA THR A 364 -27.10 -8.28 0.16
C THR A 364 -25.70 -8.68 -0.29
N ILE A 365 -24.76 -8.63 0.66
CA ILE A 365 -23.37 -9.03 0.49
C ILE A 365 -23.04 -10.08 1.53
N SER A 366 -22.56 -11.25 1.13
CA SER A 366 -22.12 -12.34 2.00
C SER A 366 -20.72 -12.81 1.60
N GLY A 367 -20.26 -13.93 2.16
CA GLY A 367 -18.97 -14.53 1.82
C GLY A 367 -18.15 -14.92 3.05
N SER A 368 -16.84 -15.08 2.86
CA SER A 368 -15.90 -15.50 3.91
C SER A 368 -15.77 -14.43 5.00
N ASP A 369 -15.39 -14.84 6.21
CA ASP A 369 -14.92 -13.92 7.25
C ASP A 369 -13.55 -13.34 6.82
N PRO A 370 -13.43 -12.01 6.62
CA PRO A 370 -12.17 -11.40 6.21
C PRO A 370 -11.05 -11.57 7.25
N ARG A 371 -11.38 -11.88 8.52
CA ARG A 371 -10.42 -12.12 9.61
C ARG A 371 -10.01 -13.59 9.74
N ASN A 372 -10.68 -14.52 9.07
CA ASN A 372 -10.20 -15.89 8.97
C ASN A 372 -9.12 -15.97 7.87
N LEU A 373 -7.85 -15.89 8.28
CA LEU A 373 -6.69 -15.86 7.38
C LEU A 373 -6.31 -17.23 6.80
N THR A 374 -6.99 -18.30 7.24
CA THR A 374 -6.73 -19.67 6.77
C THR A 374 -7.63 -20.09 5.62
N GLU A 375 -8.75 -19.38 5.42
CA GLU A 375 -9.70 -19.64 4.35
C GLU A 375 -9.44 -18.73 3.15
N LYS A 376 -9.74 -19.22 1.94
CA LYS A 376 -9.71 -18.37 0.74
C LYS A 376 -10.81 -17.32 0.81
N MET A 377 -10.46 -16.09 0.46
CA MET A 377 -11.43 -15.00 0.45
C MET A 377 -12.40 -15.12 -0.72
N LYS A 378 -13.70 -15.11 -0.41
CA LYS A 378 -14.77 -14.86 -1.39
C LYS A 378 -15.74 -13.82 -0.86
N VAL A 379 -16.30 -13.03 -1.77
CA VAL A 379 -17.43 -12.13 -1.52
C VAL A 379 -18.53 -12.49 -2.49
N GLU A 380 -19.72 -12.69 -1.96
CA GLU A 380 -20.90 -13.08 -2.71
C GLU A 380 -21.92 -11.94 -2.66
N THR A 381 -22.62 -11.69 -3.76
CA THR A 381 -23.68 -10.68 -3.80
C THR A 381 -24.93 -11.28 -4.43
N SER A 382 -26.09 -10.85 -3.94
CA SER A 382 -27.39 -11.14 -4.53
C SER A 382 -28.21 -9.86 -4.51
N TYR A 383 -28.85 -9.51 -5.61
CA TYR A 383 -29.55 -8.24 -5.75
C TYR A 383 -30.68 -8.29 -6.76
N THR A 384 -31.61 -7.35 -6.60
CA THR A 384 -32.62 -6.97 -7.58
C THR A 384 -32.35 -5.53 -8.01
N LEU A 385 -32.39 -5.27 -9.32
CA LEU A 385 -32.28 -3.95 -9.91
C LEU A 385 -33.61 -3.57 -10.56
N GLU A 386 -34.00 -2.33 -10.36
CA GLU A 386 -35.14 -1.71 -11.00
C GLU A 386 -34.70 -1.02 -12.30
N ASN A 387 -35.59 -0.97 -13.29
CA ASN A 387 -35.43 -0.16 -14.50
C ASN A 387 -34.13 -0.43 -15.28
N VAL A 388 -33.69 -1.69 -15.38
CA VAL A 388 -32.48 -2.06 -16.14
C VAL A 388 -32.69 -1.94 -17.64
N MET A 389 -33.90 -2.28 -18.10
CA MET A 389 -34.27 -2.26 -19.51
C MET A 389 -35.63 -1.61 -19.67
N THR A 390 -35.76 -0.69 -20.63
CA THR A 390 -37.05 -0.05 -20.95
C THR A 390 -37.90 -1.01 -21.77
N VAL A 391 -39.06 -1.39 -21.24
CA VAL A 391 -40.06 -2.24 -21.91
C VAL A 391 -41.47 -1.64 -21.79
N PRO A 392 -42.35 -1.80 -22.79
CA PRO A 392 -42.09 -2.36 -24.14
C PRO A 392 -41.46 -1.33 -25.09
N GLY A 393 -40.79 -1.81 -26.15
CA GLY A 393 -40.26 -0.98 -27.24
C GLY A 393 -38.80 -1.30 -27.59
N PRO A 394 -38.27 -0.71 -28.68
CA PRO A 394 -36.83 -0.77 -28.95
C PRO A 394 -36.07 0.03 -27.89
N GLY A 395 -34.90 -0.45 -27.50
CA GLY A 395 -34.10 0.17 -26.46
C GLY A 395 -32.63 -0.21 -26.56
N ALA A 396 -31.83 0.38 -25.69
CA ALA A 396 -30.43 0.05 -25.53
C ALA A 396 -30.13 0.02 -24.03
N PHE A 397 -29.40 -0.99 -23.56
CA PHE A 397 -29.02 -1.07 -22.15
C PHE A 397 -27.57 -1.52 -22.00
N MET A 398 -26.92 -1.03 -20.94
CA MET A 398 -25.57 -1.48 -20.58
C MET A 398 -25.66 -2.80 -19.80
N ILE A 399 -24.61 -3.62 -19.87
CA ILE A 399 -24.51 -4.80 -18.98
C ILE A 399 -24.56 -4.31 -17.53
N PRO A 400 -25.54 -4.71 -16.70
CA PRO A 400 -25.66 -4.18 -15.35
C PRO A 400 -24.46 -4.55 -14.50
N ALA A 401 -23.94 -3.58 -13.74
CA ALA A 401 -22.78 -3.80 -12.88
C ALA A 401 -23.12 -4.56 -11.59
N GLY A 402 -24.39 -4.49 -11.14
CA GLY A 402 -24.80 -5.06 -9.85
C GLY A 402 -24.21 -4.29 -8.68
N ILE A 403 -24.08 -4.95 -7.52
CA ILE A 403 -23.43 -4.35 -6.34
C ILE A 403 -21.93 -4.16 -6.63
N PRO A 404 -21.39 -2.91 -6.61
CA PRO A 404 -19.98 -2.64 -6.83
C PRO A 404 -19.05 -3.39 -5.87
N ASN A 405 -17.96 -3.94 -6.42
CA ASN A 405 -16.82 -4.52 -5.69
C ASN A 405 -15.56 -3.68 -5.97
N PRO A 406 -14.43 -3.88 -5.25
CA PRO A 406 -13.19 -3.10 -5.46
C PRO A 406 -12.43 -3.55 -6.74
N SER A 407 -13.12 -3.53 -7.89
CA SER A 407 -12.61 -4.00 -9.17
C SER A 407 -11.43 -3.14 -9.64
N PRO A 408 -10.25 -3.74 -9.87
CA PRO A 408 -9.09 -2.99 -10.35
C PRO A 408 -9.25 -2.49 -11.80
N ALA A 409 -10.19 -3.04 -12.58
CA ALA A 409 -10.53 -2.51 -13.90
C ALA A 409 -11.28 -1.17 -13.79
N VAL A 410 -12.22 -1.07 -12.84
CA VAL A 410 -12.93 0.18 -12.53
C VAL A 410 -11.93 1.24 -12.06
N VAL A 411 -11.07 0.89 -11.10
CA VAL A 411 -10.03 1.80 -10.58
C VAL A 411 -9.13 2.31 -11.70
N LEU A 412 -8.67 1.45 -12.61
CA LEU A 412 -7.85 1.88 -13.75
C LEU A 412 -8.60 2.85 -14.68
N SER A 413 -9.86 2.55 -15.00
CA SER A 413 -10.65 3.37 -15.92
C SER A 413 -10.88 4.81 -15.42
N PHE A 414 -11.05 4.99 -14.10
CA PHE A 414 -11.23 6.31 -13.49
C PHE A 414 -9.90 6.96 -13.08
N GLY A 415 -8.90 6.15 -12.74
CA GLY A 415 -7.58 6.62 -12.29
C GLY A 415 -6.67 7.15 -13.40
N THR A 416 -6.97 6.86 -14.67
CA THR A 416 -6.20 7.37 -15.82
C THR A 416 -6.97 8.44 -16.61
N ASN A 417 -7.49 9.45 -15.92
CA ASN A 417 -8.36 10.47 -16.51
C ASN A 417 -7.58 11.64 -17.17
N LEU A 418 -6.40 11.97 -16.66
CA LEU A 418 -5.54 13.01 -17.25
C LEU A 418 -5.05 12.59 -18.64
N PRO A 419 -4.77 13.51 -19.57
CA PRO A 419 -4.16 13.18 -20.87
C PRO A 419 -2.69 12.75 -20.74
N GLU A 420 -1.97 13.36 -19.80
CA GLU A 420 -0.56 13.13 -19.50
C GLU A 420 -0.32 13.35 -18.01
N MET A 421 0.82 12.88 -17.49
CA MET A 421 1.33 13.18 -16.15
C MET A 421 2.76 13.67 -16.26
N LYS A 422 3.13 14.67 -15.45
CA LYS A 422 4.49 15.19 -15.36
C LYS A 422 5.34 14.42 -14.35
N TYR A 423 4.69 13.78 -13.39
CA TYR A 423 5.34 13.00 -12.33
C TYR A 423 4.93 11.52 -12.41
N PRO A 424 5.80 10.60 -11.92
CA PRO A 424 5.46 9.17 -11.89
C PRO A 424 4.20 8.90 -11.04
N SER A 425 3.40 7.92 -11.45
CA SER A 425 2.23 7.44 -10.71
C SER A 425 2.40 6.01 -10.23
N TYR A 426 1.67 5.64 -9.18
CA TYR A 426 1.64 4.26 -8.69
C TYR A 426 0.61 3.43 -9.43
N HIS A 427 1.04 2.29 -9.95
CA HIS A 427 0.18 1.27 -10.52
C HIS A 427 0.77 -0.09 -10.18
N SER A 428 0.21 -0.82 -9.21
CA SER A 428 0.60 -2.21 -8.96
C SER A 428 0.25 -3.10 -10.16
N GLY A 429 1.06 -4.10 -10.48
CA GLY A 429 0.66 -5.16 -11.40
C GLY A 429 -0.46 -6.03 -10.82
N TYR A 430 -1.44 -6.40 -11.64
CA TYR A 430 -2.55 -7.25 -11.25
C TYR A 430 -3.28 -7.87 -12.44
N GLY A 431 -4.01 -8.94 -12.18
CA GLY A 431 -4.93 -9.59 -13.11
C GLY A 431 -6.38 -9.40 -12.71
N LYS A 432 -7.26 -9.35 -13.71
CA LYS A 432 -8.71 -9.47 -13.52
C LYS A 432 -9.29 -10.36 -14.60
N VAL A 433 -10.12 -11.30 -14.18
CA VAL A 433 -11.06 -11.99 -15.05
C VAL A 433 -12.48 -11.70 -14.59
N GLU A 434 -13.38 -11.46 -15.54
CA GLU A 434 -14.79 -11.30 -15.30
C GLU A 434 -15.57 -12.12 -16.31
N ILE A 435 -16.49 -12.94 -15.82
CA ILE A 435 -17.42 -13.68 -16.65
C ILE A 435 -18.82 -13.33 -16.18
N THR A 436 -19.59 -12.68 -17.04
CA THR A 436 -20.97 -12.31 -16.77
C THR A 436 -21.88 -13.03 -17.75
N THR A 437 -22.84 -13.79 -17.21
CA THR A 437 -23.91 -14.44 -17.96
C THR A 437 -25.17 -13.60 -17.82
N LEU A 438 -25.64 -13.01 -18.91
CA LEU A 438 -26.87 -12.24 -18.95
C LEU A 438 -27.96 -13.08 -19.64
N VAL A 439 -29.07 -13.32 -18.96
CA VAL A 439 -30.23 -14.04 -19.49
C VAL A 439 -31.35 -13.03 -19.74
N LEU A 440 -31.82 -12.96 -20.98
CA LEU A 440 -32.90 -12.08 -21.42
C LEU A 440 -34.22 -12.86 -21.52
N PRO A 441 -35.38 -12.19 -21.37
CA PRO A 441 -36.68 -12.83 -21.58
C PRO A 441 -36.88 -13.26 -23.02
N GLU A 442 -37.63 -14.35 -23.28
CA GLU A 442 -37.85 -14.92 -24.62
C GLU A 442 -38.43 -13.93 -25.64
N LYS A 443 -39.22 -12.95 -25.15
CA LYS A 443 -39.88 -11.95 -26.00
C LYS A 443 -38.94 -10.86 -26.51
N ILE A 444 -37.74 -10.75 -25.94
CA ILE A 444 -36.77 -9.72 -26.32
C ILE A 444 -35.99 -10.17 -27.55
N LYS A 445 -36.00 -9.35 -28.60
CA LYS A 445 -35.19 -9.59 -29.79
C LYS A 445 -33.88 -8.82 -29.67
N ILE A 446 -32.77 -9.53 -29.49
CA ILE A 446 -31.43 -8.93 -29.53
C ILE A 446 -31.12 -8.52 -30.97
N MET A 447 -30.96 -7.23 -31.20
CA MET A 447 -30.62 -6.67 -32.51
C MET A 447 -29.11 -6.65 -32.73
N GLN A 448 -28.36 -6.26 -31.70
CA GLN A 448 -26.91 -6.11 -31.81
C GLN A 448 -26.21 -6.23 -30.46
N LEU A 449 -25.10 -6.97 -30.44
CA LEU A 449 -24.17 -6.98 -29.32
C LEU A 449 -23.14 -5.85 -29.44
N PRO A 450 -22.58 -5.39 -28.32
CA PRO A 450 -21.33 -4.64 -28.32
C PRO A 450 -20.25 -5.31 -29.19
N LYS A 451 -19.37 -4.49 -29.76
CA LYS A 451 -18.18 -5.00 -30.45
C LYS A 451 -17.15 -5.47 -29.42
N ASP A 452 -16.46 -6.55 -29.74
CA ASP A 452 -15.30 -7.02 -28.98
C ASP A 452 -14.22 -5.94 -28.91
N VAL A 453 -13.54 -5.87 -27.78
CA VAL A 453 -12.43 -4.94 -27.52
C VAL A 453 -11.17 -5.74 -27.27
N SER A 454 -10.06 -5.31 -27.88
CA SER A 454 -8.73 -5.84 -27.62
C SER A 454 -7.71 -4.72 -27.69
N VAL A 455 -7.00 -4.49 -26.59
CA VAL A 455 -5.92 -3.50 -26.47
C VAL A 455 -4.75 -4.18 -25.81
N GLN A 456 -3.54 -3.97 -26.34
CA GLN A 456 -2.31 -4.49 -25.78
C GLN A 456 -1.17 -3.51 -26.00
N ASN A 457 -0.41 -3.25 -24.95
CA ASN A 457 0.81 -2.46 -24.99
C ASN A 457 1.80 -2.94 -23.91
N LYS A 458 2.90 -2.21 -23.71
CA LYS A 458 3.95 -2.62 -22.76
C LYS A 458 3.50 -2.72 -21.30
N TYR A 459 2.40 -2.04 -20.92
CA TYR A 459 1.85 -2.06 -19.56
C TYR A 459 0.79 -3.12 -19.35
N GLY A 460 0.40 -3.87 -20.39
CA GLY A 460 -0.61 -4.90 -20.23
C GLY A 460 -1.53 -5.11 -21.41
N SER A 461 -2.66 -5.75 -21.11
CA SER A 461 -3.71 -6.02 -22.09
C SER A 461 -5.09 -5.94 -21.47
N TYR A 462 -6.06 -5.52 -22.28
CA TYR A 462 -7.48 -5.57 -21.99
C TYR A 462 -8.22 -6.25 -23.14
N THR A 463 -9.05 -7.23 -22.81
CA THR A 463 -9.97 -7.86 -23.76
C THR A 463 -11.38 -7.91 -23.20
N ALA A 464 -12.37 -7.70 -24.05
CA ALA A 464 -13.77 -7.92 -23.75
C ALA A 464 -14.42 -8.62 -24.94
N THR A 465 -15.06 -9.76 -24.72
CA THR A 465 -15.72 -10.55 -25.77
C THR A 465 -17.17 -10.82 -25.44
N TYR A 466 -18.03 -10.74 -26.46
CA TYR A 466 -19.47 -10.89 -26.34
C TYR A 466 -19.94 -12.07 -27.19
N LYS A 467 -20.59 -13.06 -26.56
CA LYS A 467 -21.13 -14.23 -27.25
C LYS A 467 -22.60 -14.42 -26.90
N GLN A 468 -23.44 -14.53 -27.91
CA GLN A 468 -24.86 -14.85 -27.75
C GLN A 468 -25.09 -16.34 -28.04
N ASP A 469 -25.89 -16.98 -27.20
CA ASP A 469 -26.49 -18.30 -27.41
C ASP A 469 -27.97 -18.23 -27.03
N GLY A 470 -28.86 -18.22 -28.02
CA GLY A 470 -30.27 -17.92 -27.84
C GLY A 470 -30.49 -16.56 -27.15
N GLN A 471 -31.14 -16.57 -25.99
CA GLN A 471 -31.40 -15.39 -25.14
C GLN A 471 -30.33 -15.16 -24.07
N THR A 472 -29.24 -15.92 -24.11
CA THR A 472 -28.13 -15.76 -23.18
C THR A 472 -26.99 -15.01 -23.85
N ILE A 473 -26.48 -13.97 -23.20
CA ILE A 473 -25.29 -13.24 -23.60
C ILE A 473 -24.20 -13.52 -22.56
N LYS A 474 -23.10 -14.12 -22.98
CA LYS A 474 -21.90 -14.28 -22.17
C LYS A 474 -20.91 -13.17 -22.49
N VAL A 475 -20.54 -12.41 -21.48
CA VAL A 475 -19.51 -11.38 -21.53
C VAL A 475 -18.29 -11.89 -20.77
N GLU A 476 -17.14 -11.93 -21.44
CA GLU A 476 -15.87 -12.29 -20.82
C GLU A 476 -14.89 -11.12 -20.94
N ARG A 477 -14.42 -10.61 -19.81
CA ARG A 477 -13.43 -9.53 -19.75
C ARG A 477 -12.17 -10.03 -19.07
N ARG A 478 -11.01 -9.70 -19.65
CA ARG A 478 -9.70 -10.00 -19.07
C ARG A 478 -8.84 -8.75 -19.10
N LEU A 479 -8.30 -8.39 -17.94
CA LEU A 479 -7.34 -7.32 -17.78
C LEU A 479 -6.07 -7.90 -17.15
N SER A 480 -4.93 -7.56 -17.72
CA SER A 480 -3.62 -7.84 -17.15
C SER A 480 -2.86 -6.53 -17.15
N VAL A 481 -2.45 -6.04 -15.98
CA VAL A 481 -1.59 -4.87 -15.82
C VAL A 481 -0.23 -5.31 -15.34
N LYS A 482 0.81 -4.84 -16.02
CA LYS A 482 2.22 -5.10 -15.73
C LYS A 482 2.95 -3.78 -15.64
N THR A 483 3.56 -3.53 -14.50
CA THR A 483 4.25 -2.28 -14.19
C THR A 483 5.51 -2.64 -13.43
N PRO A 484 6.68 -2.57 -14.10
CA PRO A 484 7.95 -2.81 -13.44
C PRO A 484 8.06 -1.94 -12.19
N ARG A 485 8.42 -2.56 -11.07
CA ARG A 485 8.51 -1.90 -9.75
C ARG A 485 7.23 -1.18 -9.28
N GLY A 486 6.06 -1.49 -9.85
CA GLY A 486 4.79 -0.87 -9.48
C GLY A 486 4.64 0.60 -9.88
N LEU A 487 5.49 1.13 -10.75
CA LEU A 487 5.48 2.54 -11.16
C LEU A 487 5.16 2.72 -12.64
N CYS A 488 4.45 3.80 -12.95
CA CYS A 488 4.28 4.29 -14.32
C CYS A 488 5.00 5.65 -14.44
N PRO A 489 6.12 5.73 -15.18
CA PRO A 489 6.78 7.01 -15.42
C PRO A 489 5.94 7.90 -16.36
N PRO A 490 6.17 9.22 -16.38
CA PRO A 490 5.46 10.20 -17.23
C PRO A 490 5.25 9.76 -18.69
N GLU A 491 6.32 9.31 -19.35
CA GLU A 491 6.31 8.84 -20.74
C GLU A 491 5.52 7.54 -20.94
N GLY A 492 5.28 6.81 -19.86
CA GLY A 492 4.48 5.61 -19.82
C GLY A 492 2.98 5.83 -19.71
N TYR A 493 2.60 6.91 -19.06
CA TYR A 493 1.21 7.17 -18.68
C TYR A 493 0.22 7.17 -19.85
N PRO A 494 0.55 7.69 -21.07
CA PRO A 494 -0.37 7.60 -22.21
C PRO A 494 -0.79 6.16 -22.59
N LEU A 495 0.11 5.18 -22.43
CA LEU A 495 -0.18 3.76 -22.69
C LEU A 495 -0.99 3.13 -21.55
N MET A 496 -0.74 3.52 -20.30
CA MET A 496 -1.59 3.11 -19.18
C MET A 496 -3.02 3.64 -19.35
N ARG A 497 -3.14 4.90 -19.77
CA ARG A 497 -4.41 5.56 -20.10
C ARG A 497 -5.15 4.90 -21.25
N GLU A 498 -4.45 4.42 -22.27
CA GLU A 498 -5.06 3.69 -23.38
C GLU A 498 -5.89 2.48 -22.88
N LEU A 499 -5.33 1.70 -21.94
CA LEU A 499 -6.03 0.59 -21.30
C LEU A 499 -7.24 1.08 -20.50
N GLY A 500 -7.07 2.08 -19.63
CA GLY A 500 -8.15 2.64 -18.81
C GLY A 500 -9.31 3.22 -19.66
N GLN A 501 -8.99 3.90 -20.77
CA GLN A 501 -10.00 4.40 -21.70
C GLN A 501 -10.73 3.29 -22.46
N ALA A 502 -10.02 2.22 -22.84
CA ALA A 502 -10.65 1.08 -23.49
C ALA A 502 -11.69 0.42 -22.56
N ILE A 503 -11.33 0.21 -21.30
CA ILE A 503 -12.24 -0.28 -20.25
C ILE A 503 -13.43 0.67 -20.08
N GLY A 504 -13.17 1.98 -19.89
CA GLY A 504 -14.23 2.96 -19.66
C GLY A 504 -15.20 3.10 -20.83
N ARG A 505 -14.73 2.98 -22.07
CA ARG A 505 -15.60 2.95 -23.26
C ARG A 505 -16.41 1.66 -23.32
N GLU A 506 -15.78 0.52 -23.04
CA GLU A 506 -16.43 -0.79 -23.10
C GLU A 506 -17.49 -0.97 -22.01
N PHE A 507 -17.27 -0.49 -20.79
CA PHE A 507 -18.30 -0.49 -19.74
C PHE A 507 -19.55 0.32 -20.09
N ARG A 508 -19.45 1.25 -21.05
CA ARG A 508 -20.59 2.01 -21.57
C ARG A 508 -21.19 1.42 -22.85
N ALA A 509 -20.65 0.30 -23.34
CA ALA A 509 -21.19 -0.36 -24.52
C ALA A 509 -22.57 -0.95 -24.21
N GLN A 510 -23.46 -0.91 -25.20
CA GLN A 510 -24.86 -1.27 -25.04
C GLN A 510 -25.24 -2.45 -25.91
N VAL A 511 -26.12 -3.30 -25.39
CA VAL A 511 -26.89 -4.27 -26.16
C VAL A 511 -28.11 -3.55 -26.72
N LEU A 512 -28.40 -3.76 -28.02
CA LEU A 512 -29.58 -3.22 -28.74
C LEU A 512 -30.65 -4.28 -28.95
#